data_AF-A0A941XNW9-F1
#
_entry.id   AF-A0A941XNW9-F1
#
_cell.length_a   1.000
_cell.length_b   1.000
_cell.length_c   1.000
_cell.angle_alpha   90.00
_cell.angle_beta   90.00
_cell.angle_gamma   90.00
#
_symmetry.space_group_name_H-M   'P 1'
#
loop_
_entity.id
_entity.type
_entity.pdbx_description
1 polymer ?
#
loop_
_entity_poly.entity_id
_entity_poly.type
_entity_poly.pdbx_seq_one_letter_code
_entity_poly.pdbx_strand_id
1 'polypeptide(L)'
;MKNNNIKFIAEAAIIAALYAALTWIFAPISYGSIQFRISEILVLLVVLNPKYAVSLILGCFIANTTSSLGWYDMLFGTLATTLAIIPMIYVRKMPIAALFPVISNAIIVPIELGLAFDMWGAGFWYNVWTVGLGEFVVLYFLAIPVMSVISKNEALVSTMELDSSNALDLHVKTKEVLAIILSILGIILFIAYPMYAVKSTDEEIISFSMLSIAKSSYWLWIMLGLVIVYSLAYIFIHNKILKKVITLLIVAAVIALYILVGINNTQCFKYVYYYIFVIYPVLLILLPINIK
;
A
#
# COMPACT_ATOMS: atom_id res chain seq x y z
N MET A 1 26.38 -32.49 -2.60
CA MET A 1 25.32 -31.73 -1.91
C MET A 1 25.82 -30.63 -0.95
N LYS A 2 27.14 -30.39 -0.78
CA LYS A 2 27.68 -29.34 0.13
C LYS A 2 27.73 -27.91 -0.48
N ASN A 3 27.91 -27.76 -1.80
CA ASN A 3 28.10 -26.44 -2.43
C ASN A 3 26.84 -25.56 -2.47
N ASN A 4 25.64 -26.14 -2.54
CA ASN A 4 24.40 -25.35 -2.63
C ASN A 4 24.08 -24.62 -1.32
N ASN A 5 24.44 -25.19 -0.16
CA ASN A 5 24.18 -24.55 1.13
C ASN A 5 25.10 -23.34 1.36
N ILE A 6 26.38 -23.42 0.98
CA ILE A 6 27.32 -22.30 1.12
C ILE A 6 26.90 -21.14 0.21
N LYS A 7 26.54 -21.46 -1.05
CA LYS A 7 26.03 -20.47 -2.01
C LYS A 7 24.77 -19.77 -1.47
N PHE A 8 23.79 -20.54 -0.99
CA PHE A 8 22.56 -19.98 -0.42
C PHE A 8 22.84 -19.07 0.79
N ILE A 9 23.70 -19.50 1.72
CA ILE A 9 24.05 -18.69 2.89
C ILE A 9 24.73 -17.38 2.46
N ALA A 10 25.63 -17.42 1.48
CA ALA A 10 26.27 -16.23 0.95
C ALA A 10 25.27 -15.27 0.29
N GLU A 11 24.36 -15.78 -0.55
CA GLU A 11 23.28 -14.97 -1.16
C GLU A 11 22.37 -14.35 -0.09
N ALA A 12 21.94 -15.15 0.89
CA ALA A 12 21.09 -14.71 1.99
C ALA A 12 21.77 -13.60 2.81
N ALA A 13 23.06 -13.75 3.11
CA ALA A 13 23.83 -12.74 3.84
C ALA A 13 23.97 -11.44 3.03
N ILE A 14 24.23 -11.54 1.72
CA ILE A 14 24.31 -10.36 0.83
C ILE A 14 22.98 -9.63 0.77
N ILE A 15 21.85 -10.36 0.63
CA ILE A 15 20.52 -9.74 0.58
C ILE A 15 20.18 -9.06 1.90
N ALA A 16 20.43 -9.71 3.04
CA ALA A 16 20.19 -9.12 4.36
C ALA A 16 21.05 -7.86 4.57
N ALA A 17 22.33 -7.91 4.21
CA ALA A 17 23.24 -6.77 4.30
C ALA A 17 22.82 -5.64 3.36
N LEU A 18 22.38 -5.95 2.14
CA LEU A 18 21.89 -4.96 1.19
C LEU A 18 20.61 -4.29 1.68
N TYR A 19 19.69 -5.05 2.26
CA TYR A 19 18.49 -4.49 2.89
C TYR A 19 18.89 -3.47 3.97
N ALA A 20 19.73 -3.88 4.92
CA ALA A 20 20.17 -3.00 6.00
C ALA A 20 20.92 -1.76 5.48
N ALA A 21 21.87 -1.94 4.56
CA ALA A 21 22.64 -0.85 3.98
C ALA A 21 21.76 0.15 3.24
N LEU A 22 20.78 -0.32 2.45
CA LEU A 22 19.82 0.57 1.78
C LEU A 22 18.99 1.34 2.80
N THR A 23 18.51 0.70 3.86
CA THR A 23 17.75 1.40 4.91
C THR A 23 18.60 2.50 5.57
N TRP A 24 19.87 2.22 5.87
CA TRP A 24 20.77 3.15 6.54
C TRP A 24 21.22 4.32 5.65
N ILE A 25 21.59 4.05 4.39
CA ILE A 25 21.98 5.11 3.43
C ILE A 25 20.82 6.09 3.23
N PHE A 26 19.60 5.57 3.20
CA PHE A 26 18.38 6.36 3.04
C PHE A 26 17.68 6.65 4.36
N ALA A 27 18.36 6.54 5.51
CA ALA A 27 17.76 6.71 6.84
C ALA A 27 16.84 7.95 6.99
N PRO A 28 17.19 9.15 6.47
CA PRO A 28 16.33 10.33 6.59
C PRO A 28 14.92 10.17 5.97
N ILE A 29 14.80 9.38 4.91
CA ILE A 29 13.53 9.09 4.25
C ILE A 29 12.95 7.74 4.67
N SER A 30 13.78 6.78 5.12
CA SER A 30 13.33 5.47 5.60
C SER A 30 12.59 5.56 6.94
N TYR A 31 12.98 6.47 7.83
CA TYR A 31 12.41 6.62 9.19
C TYR A 31 11.62 7.93 9.39
N GLY A 32 11.35 8.66 8.31
CA GLY A 32 10.64 9.95 8.37
C GLY A 32 9.13 9.82 8.64
N SER A 33 8.41 10.94 8.65
CA SER A 33 6.95 10.93 8.83
C SER A 33 6.20 10.32 7.64
N ILE A 34 6.75 10.47 6.43
CA ILE A 34 6.35 9.73 5.23
C ILE A 34 7.52 8.80 4.92
N GLN A 35 7.37 7.52 5.27
CA GLN A 35 8.46 6.55 5.22
C GLN A 35 8.59 5.96 3.82
N PHE A 36 9.69 6.27 3.14
CA PHE A 36 10.08 5.63 1.89
C PHE A 36 11.20 4.63 2.17
N ARG A 37 10.83 3.42 2.57
CA ARG A 37 11.78 2.36 2.85
C ARG A 37 12.24 1.69 1.56
N ILE A 38 13.24 2.28 0.89
CA ILE A 38 13.75 1.79 -0.41
C ILE A 38 14.20 0.32 -0.34
N SER A 39 14.66 -0.15 0.82
CA SER A 39 15.03 -1.54 1.06
C SER A 39 13.88 -2.54 0.88
N GLU A 40 12.62 -2.12 1.03
CA GLU A 40 11.43 -2.96 0.80
C GLU A 40 11.29 -3.41 -0.65
N ILE A 41 12.01 -2.76 -1.59
CA ILE A 41 12.14 -3.27 -2.96
C ILE A 41 12.58 -4.74 -2.94
N LEU A 42 13.53 -5.09 -2.08
CA LEU A 42 14.08 -6.44 -1.99
C LEU A 42 13.07 -7.45 -1.46
N VAL A 43 12.03 -7.03 -0.73
CA VAL A 43 11.03 -7.95 -0.14
C VAL A 43 10.26 -8.69 -1.22
N LEU A 44 10.07 -8.10 -2.40
CA LEU A 44 9.45 -8.78 -3.54
C LEU A 44 10.31 -9.92 -4.13
N LEU A 45 11.58 -10.06 -3.76
CA LEU A 45 12.39 -11.24 -4.14
C LEU A 45 11.76 -12.55 -3.65
N VAL A 46 11.01 -12.53 -2.53
CA VAL A 46 10.30 -13.72 -2.01
C VAL A 46 9.34 -14.31 -3.04
N VAL A 47 8.74 -13.46 -3.88
CA VAL A 47 7.81 -13.91 -4.91
C VAL A 47 8.54 -14.68 -6.01
N LEU A 48 9.76 -14.24 -6.34
CA LEU A 48 10.62 -14.89 -7.34
C LEU A 48 11.28 -16.15 -6.78
N ASN A 49 11.68 -16.12 -5.51
CA ASN A 49 12.16 -17.30 -4.81
C ASN A 49 11.89 -17.21 -3.29
N PRO A 50 10.98 -18.05 -2.75
CA PRO A 50 10.63 -18.06 -1.32
C PRO A 50 11.80 -18.30 -0.37
N LYS A 51 12.91 -18.89 -0.84
CA LYS A 51 14.09 -19.16 0.00
C LYS A 51 14.68 -17.90 0.65
N TYR A 52 14.45 -16.73 0.05
CA TYR A 52 14.96 -15.45 0.55
C TYR A 52 14.10 -14.80 1.65
N ALA A 53 13.00 -15.44 2.06
CA ALA A 53 12.15 -14.95 3.14
C ALA A 53 12.94 -14.66 4.43
N VAL A 54 13.74 -15.62 4.90
CA VAL A 54 14.52 -15.49 6.13
C VAL A 54 15.58 -14.40 6.01
N SER A 55 16.25 -14.28 4.86
CA SER A 55 17.24 -13.21 4.66
C SER A 55 16.63 -11.81 4.74
N LEU A 56 15.41 -11.62 4.24
CA LEU A 56 14.75 -10.33 4.24
C LEU A 56 14.24 -9.97 5.65
N ILE A 57 13.71 -10.94 6.39
CA ILE A 57 13.34 -10.77 7.80
C ILE A 57 14.56 -10.39 8.64
N LEU A 58 15.69 -11.08 8.45
CA LEU A 58 16.95 -10.75 9.13
C LEU A 58 17.49 -9.38 8.70
N GLY A 59 17.39 -9.04 7.42
CA GLY A 59 17.75 -7.72 6.91
C GLY A 59 16.96 -6.60 7.58
N CYS A 60 15.64 -6.78 7.73
CA CYS A 60 14.77 -5.85 8.45
C CYS A 60 15.16 -5.71 9.92
N PHE A 61 15.35 -6.83 10.61
CA PHE A 61 15.82 -6.84 12.00
C PHE A 61 17.13 -6.07 12.17
N ILE A 62 18.12 -6.33 11.31
CA ILE A 62 19.43 -5.65 11.35
C ILE A 62 19.27 -4.16 11.04
N ALA A 63 18.50 -3.80 10.02
CA ALA A 63 18.26 -2.41 9.66
C ALA A 63 17.72 -1.62 10.86
N ASN A 64 16.76 -2.19 11.58
CA ASN A 64 16.06 -1.54 12.68
C ASN A 64 16.89 -1.44 13.96
N THR A 65 18.07 -2.07 14.05
CA THR A 65 19.00 -1.86 15.18
C THR A 65 19.46 -0.42 15.33
N THR A 66 19.43 0.37 14.25
CA THR A 66 19.81 1.78 14.24
C THR A 66 18.60 2.72 14.24
N SER A 67 17.38 2.19 14.38
CA SER A 67 16.17 3.00 14.39
C SER A 67 16.10 3.85 15.65
N SER A 68 15.56 5.07 15.53
CA SER A 68 15.29 5.94 16.69
C SER A 68 14.24 5.37 17.65
N LEU A 69 13.47 4.39 17.20
CA LEU A 69 12.49 3.64 18.01
C LEU A 69 13.14 2.54 18.86
N GLY A 70 14.42 2.25 18.64
CA GLY A 70 15.16 1.23 19.38
C GLY A 70 14.57 -0.17 19.22
N TRP A 71 14.43 -0.89 20.34
CA TRP A 71 14.00 -2.30 20.33
C TRP A 71 12.55 -2.50 19.87
N TYR A 72 11.70 -1.46 19.90
CA TYR A 72 10.34 -1.53 19.38
C TYR A 72 10.36 -1.84 17.88
N ASP A 73 11.12 -1.09 17.09
CA ASP A 73 11.17 -1.26 15.63
C ASP A 73 11.91 -2.55 15.25
N MET A 74 12.89 -3.00 16.05
CA MET A 74 13.48 -4.32 15.88
C MET A 74 12.45 -5.45 16.00
N LEU A 75 11.48 -5.32 16.92
CA LEU A 75 10.44 -6.33 17.12
C LEU A 75 9.28 -6.16 16.13
N PHE A 76 8.66 -5.00 16.11
CA PHE A 76 7.43 -4.72 15.36
C PHE A 76 7.70 -4.52 13.87
N GLY A 77 8.79 -3.86 13.48
CA GLY A 77 9.21 -3.79 12.07
C GLY A 77 9.51 -5.17 11.48
N THR A 78 10.26 -6.01 12.21
CA THR A 78 10.52 -7.40 11.79
C THR A 78 9.24 -8.23 11.74
N LEU A 79 8.33 -8.04 12.70
CA LEU A 79 7.01 -8.66 12.71
C LEU A 79 6.19 -8.25 11.48
N ALA A 80 6.22 -6.97 11.09
CA ALA A 80 5.52 -6.46 9.93
C ALA A 80 6.00 -7.12 8.64
N THR A 81 7.32 -7.18 8.44
CA THR A 81 7.92 -7.88 7.30
C THR A 81 7.56 -9.37 7.32
N THR A 82 7.60 -10.02 8.48
CA THR A 82 7.26 -11.45 8.61
C THR A 82 5.81 -11.72 8.23
N LEU A 83 4.87 -10.93 8.76
CA LEU A 83 3.44 -11.06 8.47
C LEU A 83 3.10 -10.76 7.01
N ALA A 84 3.86 -9.87 6.36
CA ALA A 84 3.73 -9.61 4.94
C ALA A 84 4.23 -10.78 4.09
N ILE A 85 5.38 -11.36 4.43
CA ILE A 85 6.04 -12.41 3.65
C ILE A 85 5.23 -13.71 3.63
N ILE A 86 4.59 -14.10 4.73
CA ILE A 86 3.81 -15.36 4.82
C ILE A 86 2.81 -15.49 3.65
N PRO A 87 1.85 -14.58 3.43
CA PRO A 87 0.93 -14.69 2.30
C PRO A 87 1.61 -14.49 0.94
N MET A 88 2.71 -13.73 0.84
CA MET A 88 3.45 -13.55 -0.42
C MET A 88 4.01 -14.87 -0.97
N ILE A 89 4.49 -15.76 -0.10
CA ILE A 89 5.02 -17.08 -0.45
C ILE A 89 3.96 -17.93 -1.17
N TYR A 90 2.68 -17.78 -0.81
CA TYR A 90 1.58 -18.54 -1.40
C TYR A 90 0.99 -17.87 -2.64
N VAL A 91 0.81 -16.54 -2.61
CA VAL A 91 0.14 -15.80 -3.70
C VAL A 91 1.00 -15.77 -4.97
N ARG A 92 2.32 -15.56 -4.80
CA ARG A 92 3.33 -15.52 -5.87
C ARG A 92 2.99 -14.70 -7.13
N LYS A 93 2.10 -13.71 -7.00
CA LYS A 93 1.74 -12.76 -8.07
C LYS A 93 2.23 -11.38 -7.69
N MET A 94 3.19 -10.82 -8.43
CA MET A 94 3.91 -9.59 -8.04
C MET A 94 3.00 -8.44 -7.57
N PRO A 95 1.95 -8.02 -8.31
CA PRO A 95 1.14 -6.88 -7.90
C PRO A 95 0.33 -7.16 -6.63
N ILE A 96 -0.20 -8.37 -6.48
CA ILE A 96 -0.98 -8.76 -5.30
C ILE A 96 -0.05 -8.94 -4.10
N ALA A 97 1.11 -9.55 -4.31
CA ALA A 97 2.12 -9.75 -3.29
C ALA A 97 2.62 -8.41 -2.71
N ALA A 98 2.77 -7.39 -3.56
CA ALA A 98 3.15 -6.04 -3.14
C ALA A 98 2.13 -5.35 -2.22
N LEU A 99 0.86 -5.82 -2.14
CA LEU A 99 -0.09 -5.27 -1.17
C LEU A 99 0.19 -5.71 0.26
N PHE A 100 0.78 -6.90 0.47
CA PHE A 100 0.95 -7.42 1.83
C PHE A 100 1.90 -6.57 2.68
N PRO A 101 3.08 -6.14 2.19
CA PRO A 101 3.92 -5.25 2.98
C PRO A 101 3.31 -3.86 3.15
N VAL A 102 2.57 -3.35 2.16
CA VAL A 102 1.80 -2.09 2.31
C VAL A 102 0.83 -2.17 3.48
N ILE A 103 -0.01 -3.20 3.49
CA ILE A 103 -1.03 -3.38 4.54
C ILE A 103 -0.37 -3.66 5.89
N SER A 104 0.64 -4.53 5.91
CA SER A 104 1.33 -4.92 7.15
C SER A 104 2.01 -3.73 7.81
N ASN A 105 2.81 -2.95 7.06
CA ASN A 105 3.47 -1.76 7.59
C ASN A 105 2.46 -0.65 7.93
N ALA A 106 1.41 -0.43 7.11
CA ALA A 106 0.37 0.55 7.39
C ALA A 106 -0.40 0.27 8.70
N ILE A 107 -0.39 -0.96 9.20
CA ILE A 107 -1.05 -1.32 10.47
C ILE A 107 -0.05 -1.37 11.61
N ILE A 108 1.09 -2.05 11.43
CA ILE A 108 2.00 -2.37 12.53
C ILE A 108 2.89 -1.18 12.91
N VAL A 109 3.36 -0.39 11.93
CA VAL A 109 4.19 0.79 12.21
C VAL A 109 3.43 1.85 13.02
N PRO A 110 2.15 2.15 12.73
CA PRO A 110 1.37 3.03 13.61
C PRO A 110 1.10 2.46 15.00
N ILE A 111 0.96 1.12 15.13
CA ILE A 111 0.81 0.48 16.44
C ILE A 111 2.08 0.67 17.28
N GLU A 112 3.28 0.44 16.71
CA GLU A 112 4.53 0.66 17.45
C GLU A 112 4.72 2.14 17.80
N LEU A 113 4.35 3.08 16.92
CA LEU A 113 4.41 4.51 17.21
C LEU A 113 3.43 4.92 18.31
N GLY A 114 2.24 4.31 18.33
CA GLY A 114 1.30 4.44 19.43
C GLY A 114 1.88 3.93 20.75
N LEU A 115 2.54 2.77 20.74
CA LEU A 115 3.13 2.17 21.95
C LEU A 115 4.38 2.91 22.44
N ALA A 116 5.23 3.41 21.54
CA ALA A 116 6.51 4.03 21.87
C ALA A 116 6.39 5.53 22.19
N PHE A 117 5.48 6.25 21.52
CA PHE A 117 5.36 7.70 21.61
C PHE A 117 3.95 8.19 21.95
N ASP A 118 3.05 7.29 22.36
CA ASP A 118 1.64 7.60 22.69
C ASP A 118 0.86 8.27 21.54
N MET A 119 1.28 8.00 20.30
CA MET A 119 0.69 8.58 19.08
C MET A 119 -0.63 7.89 18.68
N TRP A 120 -1.59 7.82 19.60
CA TRP A 120 -2.92 7.26 19.35
C TRP A 120 -3.88 8.27 18.70
N GLY A 121 -5.10 7.83 18.41
CA GLY A 121 -6.15 8.69 17.84
C GLY A 121 -5.73 9.27 16.50
N ALA A 122 -5.60 10.60 16.42
CA ALA A 122 -5.15 11.33 15.24
C ALA A 122 -3.84 10.81 14.67
N GLY A 123 -2.84 10.66 15.54
CA GLY A 123 -1.47 10.32 15.18
C GLY A 123 -1.40 8.91 14.60
N PHE A 124 -2.18 8.00 15.16
CA PHE A 124 -2.28 6.63 14.68
C PHE A 124 -2.75 6.62 13.23
N TRP A 125 -3.91 7.23 12.95
CA TRP A 125 -4.47 7.25 11.62
C TRP A 125 -3.61 8.03 10.63
N TYR A 126 -3.00 9.13 11.06
CA TYR A 126 -2.02 9.85 10.24
C TYR A 126 -0.88 8.93 9.77
N ASN A 127 -0.28 8.18 10.70
CA ASN A 127 0.81 7.26 10.38
C ASN A 127 0.35 6.05 9.55
N VAL A 128 -0.87 5.53 9.76
CA VAL A 128 -1.45 4.46 8.90
C VAL A 128 -1.39 4.89 7.44
N TRP A 129 -1.74 6.14 7.17
CA TRP A 129 -1.78 6.66 5.81
C TRP A 129 -0.42 7.05 5.27
N THR A 130 0.40 7.76 6.04
CA THR A 130 1.71 8.22 5.54
C THR A 130 2.67 7.06 5.33
N VAL A 131 2.69 6.07 6.23
CA VAL A 131 3.50 4.86 6.08
C VAL A 131 2.94 3.99 4.95
N GLY A 132 1.62 3.74 4.94
CA GLY A 132 1.00 2.95 3.87
C GLY A 132 1.20 3.55 2.48
N LEU A 133 1.12 4.88 2.35
CA LEU A 133 1.37 5.57 1.09
C LEU A 133 2.84 5.49 0.66
N GLY A 134 3.77 5.73 1.59
CA GLY A 134 5.20 5.63 1.31
C GLY A 134 5.57 4.23 0.83
N GLU A 135 5.10 3.21 1.54
CA GLU A 135 5.29 1.81 1.20
C GLU A 135 4.67 1.45 -0.16
N PHE A 136 3.45 1.91 -0.42
CA PHE A 136 2.78 1.70 -1.71
C PHE A 136 3.60 2.31 -2.86
N VAL A 137 4.09 3.53 -2.69
CA VAL A 137 4.90 4.20 -3.70
C VAL A 137 6.17 3.41 -3.99
N VAL A 138 6.90 3.00 -2.94
CA VAL A 138 8.13 2.20 -3.10
C VAL A 138 7.84 0.89 -3.81
N LEU A 139 6.85 0.13 -3.36
CA LEU A 139 6.62 -1.20 -3.92
C LEU A 139 6.07 -1.18 -5.34
N TYR A 140 5.12 -0.29 -5.64
CA TYR A 140 4.49 -0.28 -6.96
C TYR A 140 5.30 0.46 -8.02
N PHE A 141 5.93 1.58 -7.66
CA PHE A 141 6.65 2.41 -8.63
C PHE A 141 8.14 2.13 -8.70
N LEU A 142 8.74 1.53 -7.66
CA LEU A 142 10.15 1.15 -7.68
C LEU A 142 10.32 -0.37 -7.69
N ALA A 143 9.69 -1.10 -6.77
CA ALA A 143 9.98 -2.53 -6.61
C ALA A 143 9.51 -3.37 -7.79
N ILE A 144 8.26 -3.21 -8.25
CA ILE A 144 7.75 -3.96 -9.41
C ILE A 144 8.60 -3.73 -10.66
N PRO A 145 8.96 -2.47 -11.05
CA PRO A 145 9.88 -2.24 -12.15
C PRO A 145 11.26 -2.86 -11.96
N VAL A 146 11.86 -2.74 -10.76
CA VAL A 146 13.16 -3.34 -10.45
C VAL A 146 13.11 -4.86 -10.58
N MET A 147 12.09 -5.51 -10.02
CA MET A 147 11.89 -6.96 -10.14
C MET A 147 11.65 -7.40 -11.58
N SER A 148 10.97 -6.57 -12.38
CA SER A 148 10.75 -6.81 -13.82
C SER A 148 12.04 -6.73 -14.64
N VAL A 149 13.02 -5.93 -14.20
CA VAL A 149 14.35 -5.86 -14.83
C VAL A 149 15.19 -7.05 -14.38
N ILE A 150 15.18 -7.38 -13.08
CA ILE A 150 15.90 -8.53 -12.52
C ILE A 150 15.44 -9.84 -13.18
N SER A 151 14.13 -10.03 -13.36
CA SER A 151 13.56 -11.25 -13.93
C SER A 151 13.89 -11.48 -15.41
N LYS A 152 14.37 -10.44 -16.11
CA LYS A 152 14.85 -10.51 -17.50
C LYS A 152 16.35 -10.73 -17.59
N ASN A 153 17.09 -10.58 -16.50
CA ASN A 153 18.54 -10.77 -16.47
C ASN A 153 18.87 -12.25 -16.25
N GLU A 154 19.26 -12.95 -17.31
CA GLU A 154 19.54 -14.40 -17.27
C GLU A 154 20.63 -14.78 -16.27
N ALA A 155 21.66 -13.94 -16.09
CA ALA A 155 22.73 -14.19 -15.15
C ALA A 155 22.23 -14.15 -13.70
N LEU A 156 21.40 -13.16 -13.34
CA LEU A 156 20.80 -13.08 -12.00
C LEU A 156 19.78 -14.21 -11.79
N VAL A 157 18.92 -14.45 -12.78
CA VAL A 157 17.88 -15.50 -12.71
C VAL A 157 18.49 -16.87 -12.50
N SER A 158 19.53 -17.22 -13.26
CA SER A 158 20.21 -18.52 -13.13
C SER A 158 21.04 -18.62 -11.85
N THR A 159 21.74 -17.55 -11.47
CA THR A 159 22.59 -17.55 -10.26
C THR A 159 21.73 -17.69 -9.01
N MET A 160 20.68 -16.89 -8.89
CA MET A 160 19.82 -16.83 -7.70
C MET A 160 18.66 -17.84 -7.75
N GLU A 161 18.54 -18.61 -8.83
CA GLU A 161 17.45 -19.58 -9.07
C GLU A 161 16.07 -18.90 -8.96
N LEU A 162 15.91 -17.77 -9.63
CA LEU A 162 14.68 -16.99 -9.60
C LEU A 162 13.65 -17.57 -10.57
N ASP A 163 12.40 -17.65 -10.15
CA ASP A 163 11.29 -18.02 -11.01
C ASP A 163 10.68 -16.76 -11.64
N SER A 164 11.19 -16.42 -12.83
CA SER A 164 10.79 -15.23 -13.60
C SER A 164 9.32 -15.24 -14.04
N SER A 165 8.66 -16.41 -14.07
CA SER A 165 7.24 -16.51 -14.39
C SER A 165 6.35 -15.75 -13.40
N ASN A 166 6.80 -15.63 -12.14
CA ASN A 166 6.08 -14.91 -11.09
C ASN A 166 6.29 -13.38 -11.17
N ALA A 167 7.36 -12.92 -11.84
CA ALA A 167 7.71 -11.50 -11.97
C ALA A 167 6.76 -10.75 -12.91
N LEU A 168 6.19 -11.48 -13.87
CA LEU A 168 5.46 -10.91 -14.99
C LEU A 168 4.28 -11.80 -15.39
N ASP A 169 3.30 -11.90 -14.49
CA ASP A 169 1.91 -12.06 -14.93
C ASP A 169 1.25 -10.67 -14.98
N LEU A 170 1.75 -9.81 -15.87
CA LEU A 170 1.09 -8.57 -16.28
C LEU A 170 -0.10 -8.88 -17.24
N HIS A 171 -0.85 -9.95 -17.00
CA HIS A 171 -2.26 -10.00 -17.40
C HIS A 171 -3.16 -9.17 -16.49
N VAL A 172 -2.60 -8.55 -15.44
CA VAL A 172 -3.17 -7.36 -14.84
C VAL A 172 -3.03 -6.23 -15.85
N LYS A 173 -4.06 -6.02 -16.68
CA LYS A 173 -4.08 -4.94 -17.68
C LYS A 173 -3.68 -3.65 -16.97
N THR A 174 -2.91 -2.76 -17.60
CA THR A 174 -2.51 -1.43 -17.07
C THR A 174 -3.67 -0.66 -16.39
N LYS A 175 -4.90 -0.98 -16.80
CA LYS A 175 -6.19 -0.51 -16.27
C LYS A 175 -6.51 -0.98 -14.85
N GLU A 176 -6.10 -2.17 -14.43
CA GLU A 176 -6.28 -2.72 -13.08
C GLU A 176 -5.30 -2.09 -12.10
N VAL A 177 -4.04 -1.88 -12.50
CA VAL A 177 -3.07 -1.08 -11.73
C VAL A 177 -3.54 0.37 -11.63
N LEU A 178 -4.03 0.96 -12.73
CA LEU A 178 -4.58 2.31 -12.72
C LEU A 178 -5.83 2.42 -11.84
N ALA A 179 -6.69 1.40 -11.81
CA ALA A 179 -7.84 1.35 -10.90
C ALA A 179 -7.38 1.31 -9.44
N ILE A 180 -6.41 0.46 -9.09
CA ILE A 180 -5.83 0.41 -7.73
C ILE A 180 -5.25 1.78 -7.34
N ILE A 181 -4.47 2.40 -8.23
CA ILE A 181 -3.88 3.73 -8.00
C ILE A 181 -4.96 4.78 -7.81
N LEU A 182 -5.98 4.83 -8.68
CA LEU A 182 -7.07 5.82 -8.60
C LEU A 182 -7.90 5.64 -7.34
N SER A 183 -8.13 4.40 -6.91
CA SER A 183 -8.81 4.11 -5.66
C SER A 183 -7.99 4.62 -4.48
N ILE A 184 -6.68 4.33 -4.45
CA ILE A 184 -5.78 4.84 -3.41
C ILE A 184 -5.72 6.37 -3.42
N LEU A 185 -5.66 7.00 -4.60
CA LEU A 185 -5.67 8.46 -4.74
C LEU A 185 -7.00 9.08 -4.24
N GLY A 186 -8.13 8.43 -4.55
CA GLY A 186 -9.45 8.83 -4.06
C GLY A 186 -9.55 8.72 -2.54
N ILE A 187 -8.93 7.69 -1.95
CA ILE A 187 -8.82 7.50 -0.50
C ILE A 187 -7.93 8.58 0.12
N ILE A 188 -6.79 8.92 -0.48
CA ILE A 188 -5.89 10.00 0.00
C ILE A 188 -6.60 11.35 -0.01
N LEU A 189 -7.30 11.70 -1.09
CA LEU A 189 -8.05 12.96 -1.21
C LEU A 189 -9.17 13.06 -0.17
N PHE A 190 -9.85 11.95 0.12
CA PHE A 190 -10.87 11.85 1.15
C PHE A 190 -10.36 12.19 2.55
N ILE A 191 -9.11 11.84 2.86
CA ILE A 191 -8.49 12.03 4.19
C ILE A 191 -7.82 13.40 4.31
N ALA A 192 -7.20 13.88 3.23
CA ALA A 192 -6.56 15.19 3.20
C ALA A 192 -7.55 16.35 3.44
N TYR A 193 -8.84 16.17 3.09
CA TYR A 193 -9.86 17.21 3.23
C TYR A 193 -10.17 17.61 4.67
N PRO A 194 -10.48 16.68 5.60
CA PRO A 194 -10.63 17.02 7.01
C PRO A 194 -9.40 17.72 7.60
N MET A 195 -8.19 17.31 7.18
CA MET A 195 -6.94 17.93 7.64
C MET A 195 -6.77 19.38 7.15
N TYR A 196 -7.24 19.71 5.95
CA TYR A 196 -7.23 21.07 5.42
C TYR A 196 -8.30 21.96 6.09
N ALA A 197 -9.51 21.43 6.32
CA ALA A 197 -10.62 22.19 6.90
C ALA A 197 -10.34 22.65 8.35
N VAL A 198 -9.68 21.82 9.17
CA VAL A 198 -9.35 22.12 10.57
C VAL A 198 -8.38 23.30 10.72
N LYS A 199 -7.55 23.58 9.72
CA LYS A 199 -6.59 24.70 9.77
C LYS A 199 -7.23 26.08 9.58
N SER A 200 -8.52 26.14 9.25
CA SER A 200 -9.22 27.38 8.87
C SER A 200 -10.13 27.96 9.96
N THR A 201 -10.26 27.28 11.11
CA THR A 201 -11.07 27.73 12.25
C THR A 201 -10.18 27.86 13.48
N ASP A 202 -9.81 29.09 13.81
CA ASP A 202 -9.22 29.47 15.10
C ASP A 202 -10.29 29.28 16.19
N GLU A 203 -10.37 28.07 16.77
CA GLU A 203 -10.93 27.83 18.10
C GLU A 203 -10.72 26.35 18.46
N GLU A 204 -10.05 26.13 19.59
CA GLU A 204 -9.75 24.87 20.30
C GLU A 204 -9.40 23.64 19.45
N ILE A 205 -8.24 23.05 19.77
CA ILE A 205 -7.80 21.74 19.26
C ILE A 205 -8.77 20.67 19.78
N ILE A 206 -9.93 20.53 19.15
CA ILE A 206 -10.85 19.42 19.36
C ILE A 206 -10.07 18.20 18.89
N SER A 207 -9.77 17.33 19.85
CA SER A 207 -9.07 16.06 19.69
C SER A 207 -9.37 15.42 18.33
N PHE A 208 -8.39 15.50 17.43
CA PHE A 208 -8.50 15.01 16.07
C PHE A 208 -8.74 13.49 16.15
N SER A 209 -9.96 13.09 15.88
CA SER A 209 -10.40 11.70 16.02
C SER A 209 -11.15 11.34 14.77
N MET A 210 -10.78 10.24 14.12
CA MET A 210 -11.58 9.63 13.04
C MET A 210 -13.04 9.43 13.49
N LEU A 211 -13.29 9.27 14.79
CA LEU A 211 -14.63 9.20 15.37
C LEU A 211 -15.39 10.53 15.26
N SER A 212 -14.71 11.68 15.30
CA SER A 212 -15.33 13.00 15.08
C SER A 212 -15.70 13.24 13.61
N ILE A 213 -14.85 12.78 12.68
CA ILE A 213 -15.11 12.79 11.23
C ILE A 213 -16.22 11.78 10.87
N ALA A 214 -16.22 10.61 11.49
CA ALA A 214 -17.30 9.62 11.38
C ALA A 214 -18.64 10.14 11.94
N LYS A 215 -18.59 10.95 13.00
CA LYS A 215 -19.77 11.64 13.53
C LYS A 215 -20.23 12.80 12.65
N SER A 216 -19.32 13.49 11.93
CA SER A 216 -19.69 14.63 11.08
C SER A 216 -20.24 14.23 9.70
N SER A 217 -19.83 13.08 9.15
CA SER A 217 -20.36 12.60 7.86
C SER A 217 -20.22 11.08 7.68
N TYR A 218 -21.19 10.31 8.21
CA TYR A 218 -21.26 8.85 8.01
C TYR A 218 -21.32 8.45 6.51
N TRP A 219 -21.80 9.35 5.65
CA TRP A 219 -21.83 9.19 4.21
C TRP A 219 -20.44 9.04 3.57
N LEU A 220 -19.43 9.73 4.10
CA LEU A 220 -18.05 9.58 3.64
C LEU A 220 -17.60 8.12 3.79
N TRP A 221 -17.84 7.52 4.95
CA TRP A 221 -17.41 6.15 5.25
C TRP A 221 -18.10 5.10 4.38
N ILE A 222 -19.39 5.27 4.11
CA ILE A 222 -20.15 4.43 3.17
C ILE A 222 -19.50 4.50 1.77
N MET A 223 -19.08 5.68 1.34
CA MET A 223 -18.44 5.86 0.03
C MET A 223 -17.04 5.26 -0.06
N LEU A 224 -16.22 5.44 0.99
CA LEU A 224 -14.92 4.80 1.09
C LEU A 224 -15.06 3.28 0.99
N GLY A 225 -16.04 2.71 1.71
CA GLY A 225 -16.42 1.31 1.59
C GLY A 225 -16.79 0.91 0.17
N LEU A 226 -17.62 1.69 -0.52
CA LEU A 226 -18.01 1.42 -1.91
C LEU A 226 -16.83 1.49 -2.89
N VAL A 227 -15.91 2.44 -2.72
CA VAL A 227 -14.69 2.55 -3.54
C VAL A 227 -13.77 1.35 -3.31
N ILE A 228 -13.58 0.92 -2.07
CA ILE A 228 -12.78 -0.26 -1.74
C ILE A 228 -13.44 -1.52 -2.31
N VAL A 229 -14.74 -1.72 -2.07
CA VAL A 229 -15.51 -2.85 -2.61
C VAL A 229 -15.46 -2.88 -4.13
N TYR A 230 -15.57 -1.73 -4.79
CA TYR A 230 -15.41 -1.61 -6.24
C TYR A 230 -14.03 -2.06 -6.71
N SER A 231 -12.98 -1.57 -6.05
CA SER A 231 -11.59 -1.89 -6.40
C SER A 231 -11.33 -3.39 -6.26
N LEU A 232 -11.79 -3.98 -5.16
CA LEU A 232 -11.69 -5.41 -4.91
C LEU A 232 -12.52 -6.19 -5.93
N ALA A 233 -13.77 -5.81 -6.19
CA ALA A 233 -14.60 -6.45 -7.21
C ALA A 233 -13.96 -6.37 -8.61
N TYR A 234 -13.35 -5.25 -8.96
CA TYR A 234 -12.64 -5.08 -10.23
C TYR A 234 -11.42 -6.00 -10.33
N ILE A 235 -10.67 -6.20 -9.24
CA ILE A 235 -9.49 -7.08 -9.19
C ILE A 235 -9.89 -8.57 -9.22
N PHE A 236 -10.87 -8.96 -8.41
CA PHE A 236 -11.18 -10.37 -8.16
C PHE A 236 -12.22 -10.97 -9.13
N ILE A 237 -13.04 -10.15 -9.79
CA ILE A 237 -14.08 -10.65 -10.71
C ILE A 237 -13.53 -10.76 -12.13
N HIS A 238 -13.24 -12.00 -12.56
CA HIS A 238 -12.75 -12.30 -13.90
C HIS A 238 -13.85 -12.31 -14.99
N ASN A 239 -15.12 -12.49 -14.61
CA ASN A 239 -16.23 -12.47 -15.56
C ASN A 239 -16.49 -11.03 -16.05
N LYS A 240 -16.22 -10.77 -17.33
CA LYS A 240 -16.33 -9.43 -17.97
C LYS A 240 -17.73 -8.82 -17.83
N ILE A 241 -18.79 -9.62 -17.94
CA ILE A 241 -20.19 -9.14 -17.86
C ILE A 241 -20.52 -8.76 -16.41
N LEU A 242 -20.18 -9.63 -15.47
CA LEU A 242 -20.41 -9.40 -14.04
C LEU A 242 -19.62 -8.19 -13.53
N LYS A 243 -18.36 -8.06 -13.95
CA LYS A 243 -17.51 -6.89 -13.67
C LYS A 243 -18.17 -5.59 -14.14
N LYS A 244 -18.74 -5.57 -15.35
CA LYS A 244 -19.44 -4.39 -15.90
C LYS A 244 -20.72 -4.06 -15.15
N VAL A 245 -21.52 -5.06 -14.80
CA VAL A 245 -22.78 -4.87 -14.04
C VAL A 245 -22.48 -4.30 -12.66
N ILE A 246 -21.53 -4.87 -11.93
CA ILE A 246 -21.14 -4.39 -10.60
C ILE A 246 -20.55 -2.98 -10.67
N THR A 247 -19.75 -2.69 -11.70
CA THR A 247 -19.23 -1.33 -11.93
C THR A 247 -20.36 -0.31 -12.10
N LEU A 248 -21.34 -0.62 -12.95
CA LEU A 248 -22.49 0.26 -13.18
C LEU A 248 -23.35 0.45 -11.94
N LEU A 249 -23.57 -0.61 -11.16
CA LEU A 249 -24.30 -0.54 -9.89
C LEU A 249 -23.59 0.32 -8.87
N ILE A 250 -22.26 0.22 -8.74
CA ILE A 250 -21.49 1.02 -7.79
C ILE A 250 -21.44 2.48 -8.24
N VAL A 251 -21.25 2.76 -9.54
CA VAL A 251 -21.32 4.13 -10.07
C VAL A 251 -22.70 4.74 -9.83
N ALA A 252 -23.78 3.99 -10.09
CA ALA A 252 -25.14 4.44 -9.83
C ALA A 252 -25.38 4.70 -8.33
N ALA A 253 -24.87 3.84 -7.44
CA ALA A 253 -24.95 4.03 -5.99
C ALA A 253 -24.19 5.29 -5.53
N VAL A 254 -22.99 5.52 -6.06
CA VAL A 254 -22.16 6.72 -5.77
C VAL A 254 -22.86 8.00 -6.24
N ILE A 255 -23.46 7.99 -7.43
CA ILE A 255 -24.24 9.11 -7.97
C ILE A 255 -25.52 9.34 -7.15
N ALA A 256 -26.24 8.28 -6.77
CA ALA A 256 -27.44 8.42 -5.95
C ALA A 256 -27.10 9.00 -4.56
N LEU A 257 -26.01 8.52 -3.95
CA LEU A 257 -25.45 9.07 -2.72
C LEU A 257 -25.06 10.54 -2.88
N TYR A 258 -24.47 10.92 -4.01
CA TYR A 258 -24.14 12.33 -4.31
C TYR A 258 -25.36 13.23 -4.27
N ILE A 259 -26.43 12.80 -4.95
CA ILE A 259 -27.65 13.57 -5.08
C ILE A 259 -28.33 13.65 -3.70
N LEU A 260 -28.44 12.54 -2.97
CA LEU A 260 -29.01 12.48 -1.63
C LEU A 260 -28.27 13.34 -0.60
N VAL A 261 -26.94 13.31 -0.62
CA VAL A 261 -26.09 14.08 0.29
C VAL A 261 -26.03 15.55 -0.12
N GLY A 262 -25.93 15.81 -1.43
CA GLY A 262 -25.82 17.15 -1.99
C GLY A 262 -27.10 17.99 -1.83
N ILE A 263 -28.27 17.37 -1.95
CA ILE A 263 -29.54 18.08 -1.72
C ILE A 263 -29.66 18.55 -0.26
N ASN A 264 -29.09 17.82 0.69
CA ASN A 264 -29.26 18.08 2.12
C ASN A 264 -28.12 18.88 2.77
N ASN A 265 -27.00 19.12 2.08
CA ASN A 265 -25.84 19.77 2.70
C ASN A 265 -24.98 20.57 1.70
N THR A 266 -25.26 21.86 1.55
CA THR A 266 -24.59 22.75 0.58
C THR A 266 -23.11 22.99 0.87
N GLN A 267 -22.64 22.81 2.12
CA GLN A 267 -21.21 22.90 2.46
C GLN A 267 -20.40 21.68 1.98
N CYS A 268 -21.05 20.54 1.72
CA CYS A 268 -20.38 19.34 1.21
C CYS A 268 -19.83 19.52 -0.21
N PHE A 269 -20.19 20.56 -0.96
CA PHE A 269 -19.70 20.76 -2.33
C PHE A 269 -18.34 21.47 -2.44
N LYS A 270 -17.67 21.80 -1.33
CA LYS A 270 -16.35 22.43 -1.37
C LYS A 270 -15.27 21.43 -1.78
N TYR A 271 -14.78 21.61 -3.02
CA TYR A 271 -13.55 21.12 -3.68
C TYR A 271 -13.18 19.62 -3.64
N VAL A 272 -13.26 18.91 -2.51
CA VAL A 272 -12.85 17.49 -2.43
C VAL A 272 -13.96 16.53 -2.83
N TYR A 273 -15.20 16.88 -2.53
CA TYR A 273 -16.35 16.11 -2.99
C TYR A 273 -16.49 16.17 -4.51
N TYR A 274 -16.16 17.30 -5.16
CA TYR A 274 -16.18 17.40 -6.63
C TYR A 274 -15.24 16.37 -7.30
N TYR A 275 -14.07 16.11 -6.70
CA TYR A 275 -13.14 15.10 -7.20
C TYR A 275 -13.65 13.67 -7.02
N ILE A 276 -14.26 13.37 -5.88
CA ILE A 276 -14.80 12.03 -5.55
C ILE A 276 -16.11 11.74 -6.29
N PHE A 277 -16.93 12.77 -6.55
CA PHE A 277 -18.29 12.61 -7.09
C PHE A 277 -18.43 12.91 -8.58
N VAL A 278 -17.53 13.69 -9.17
CA VAL A 278 -17.56 14.01 -10.60
C VAL A 278 -16.37 13.38 -11.30
N ILE A 279 -15.16 13.60 -10.80
CA ILE A 279 -13.94 13.16 -11.50
C ILE A 279 -13.73 11.64 -11.36
N TYR A 280 -13.92 11.05 -10.19
CA TYR A 280 -13.72 9.61 -10.00
C TYR A 280 -14.71 8.74 -10.81
N PRO A 281 -16.05 9.00 -10.81
CA PRO A 281 -16.99 8.25 -11.67
C PRO A 281 -16.72 8.49 -13.15
N VAL A 282 -16.34 9.70 -13.55
CA VAL A 282 -15.98 10.01 -14.95
C VAL A 282 -14.69 9.30 -15.35
N LEU A 283 -13.66 9.23 -14.50
CA LEU A 283 -12.43 8.46 -14.75
C LEU A 283 -12.71 6.96 -14.81
N LEU A 284 -13.65 6.44 -14.00
CA LEU A 284 -14.12 5.05 -14.07
C LEU A 284 -14.86 4.73 -15.38
N ILE A 285 -15.62 5.68 -15.92
CA ILE A 285 -16.29 5.56 -17.23
C ILE A 285 -15.28 5.70 -18.39
N LEU A 286 -14.28 6.58 -18.24
CA LEU A 286 -13.26 6.87 -19.25
C LEU A 286 -12.13 5.84 -19.32
N LEU A 287 -11.93 4.99 -18.30
CA LEU A 287 -11.10 3.80 -18.40
C LEU A 287 -11.66 2.95 -19.56
N PRO A 288 -10.96 2.84 -20.70
CA PRO A 288 -11.60 2.38 -21.92
C PRO A 288 -12.06 0.94 -21.72
N ILE A 289 -13.37 0.72 -21.73
CA ILE A 289 -14.02 -0.57 -21.92
C ILE A 289 -13.75 -0.95 -23.39
N ASN A 290 -12.48 -1.19 -23.73
CA ASN A 290 -12.10 -1.52 -25.10
C ASN A 290 -12.50 -2.97 -25.32
N ILE A 291 -13.66 -3.11 -25.98
CA ILE A 291 -14.18 -4.34 -26.55
C ILE A 291 -13.33 -4.61 -27.78
N LYS A 292 -12.30 -5.44 -27.61
CA LYS A 292 -11.84 -6.37 -28.64
C LYS A 292 -11.75 -7.74 -27.97
#